data_AF-A0A0P9H6S6-F1
#
_entry.id   AF-A0A0P9H6S6-F1
#
_cell.length_a   1.000
_cell.length_b   1.000
_cell.length_c   1.000
_cell.angle_alpha   90.00
_cell.angle_beta   90.00
_cell.angle_gamma   90.00
#
_symmetry.space_group_name_H-M   'P 1'
#
loop_
_entity.id
_entity.type
_entity.pdbx_description
1 polymer ?
#
loop_
_entity_poly.entity_id
_entity_poly.type
_entity_poly.pdbx_seq_one_letter_code
_entity_poly.pdbx_strand_id
1 'polypeptide(L)'
;MTSALLERIVREGGGADVLELLAERLTPTDLQSLMLEVYRRRAARQAPAALLASYERNPFVRPAAVSPAALLEVDRLAFGLAAPQFTPLELAPVCPL
;
A
#
# COMPACT_ATOMS: atom_id res chain seq x y z
N MET A 1 7.53 12.62 -14.08
CA MET A 1 7.67 13.29 -12.77
C MET A 1 8.37 12.35 -11.78
N THR A 2 9.68 12.13 -11.92
CA THR A 2 10.37 11.11 -11.10
C THR A 2 11.90 11.24 -11.08
N SER A 3 12.53 11.85 -12.10
CA SER A 3 14.01 11.89 -12.22
C SER A 3 14.71 12.57 -11.04
N ALA A 4 14.28 13.79 -10.65
CA ALA A 4 14.96 14.56 -9.60
C ALA A 4 14.90 13.91 -8.20
N LEU A 5 13.80 13.21 -7.89
CA LEU A 5 13.66 12.46 -6.63
C LEU A 5 14.57 11.23 -6.62
N LEU A 6 14.62 10.50 -7.73
CA LEU A 6 15.50 9.34 -7.89
C LEU A 6 16.97 9.75 -7.85
N GLU A 7 17.37 10.81 -8.57
CA GLU A 7 18.73 11.36 -8.55
C GLU A 7 19.17 11.76 -7.14
N ARG A 8 18.28 12.37 -6.35
CA ARG A 8 18.57 12.71 -4.95
C ARG A 8 18.81 11.44 -4.12
N ILE A 9 17.94 10.44 -4.23
CA ILE A 9 18.05 9.19 -3.46
C ILE A 9 19.32 8.43 -3.82
N VAL A 10 19.63 8.32 -5.12
CA VAL A 10 20.84 7.68 -5.63
C VAL A 10 22.09 8.39 -5.11
N ARG A 11 22.11 9.73 -5.11
CA ARG A 11 23.22 10.52 -4.56
C ARG A 11 23.40 10.30 -3.05
N GLU A 12 22.32 10.26 -2.28
CA GLU A 12 22.36 10.03 -0.82
C GLU A 12 22.72 8.58 -0.46
N GLY A 13 22.38 7.62 -1.33
CA GLY A 13 22.55 6.19 -1.11
C GLY A 13 23.93 5.62 -1.46
N GLY A 14 24.83 6.40 -2.05
CA GLY A 14 26.16 5.94 -2.46
C GLY A 14 26.35 5.77 -3.96
N GLY A 15 25.46 6.30 -4.79
CA GLY A 15 25.59 6.33 -6.25
C GLY A 15 24.73 5.30 -7.00
N ALA A 16 24.89 5.26 -8.32
CA ALA A 16 24.08 4.47 -9.26
C ALA A 16 24.08 2.95 -8.94
N ASP A 17 25.13 2.46 -8.30
CA ASP A 17 25.32 1.04 -7.93
C ASP A 17 24.23 0.51 -7.00
N VAL A 18 23.62 1.37 -6.16
CA VAL A 18 22.51 0.93 -5.29
C VAL A 18 21.26 0.59 -6.10
N LEU A 19 20.94 1.38 -7.11
CA LEU A 19 19.74 1.12 -7.92
C LEU A 19 19.93 -0.16 -8.76
N GLU A 20 21.12 -0.32 -9.36
CA GLU A 20 21.49 -1.52 -10.12
C GLU A 20 21.48 -2.77 -9.22
N LEU A 21 22.04 -2.68 -8.01
CA LEU A 21 22.02 -3.76 -7.04
C LEU A 21 20.59 -4.22 -6.73
N LEU A 22 19.69 -3.28 -6.42
CA LEU A 22 18.31 -3.58 -6.03
C LEU A 22 17.47 -4.09 -7.21
N ALA A 23 17.72 -3.60 -8.43
CA ALA A 23 16.90 -3.90 -9.59
C ALA A 23 17.36 -5.17 -10.35
N GLU A 24 18.67 -5.42 -10.41
CA GLU A 24 19.23 -6.41 -11.34
C GLU A 24 20.04 -7.52 -10.66
N ARG A 25 20.66 -7.25 -9.50
CA ARG A 25 21.65 -8.16 -8.90
C ARG A 25 21.10 -8.97 -7.72
N LEU A 26 20.07 -8.48 -7.03
CA LEU A 26 19.41 -9.24 -5.95
C LEU A 26 18.35 -10.19 -6.51
N THR A 27 18.30 -11.40 -5.95
CA THR A 27 17.16 -12.28 -6.19
C THR A 27 15.88 -11.69 -5.58
N PRO A 28 14.68 -12.06 -6.06
CA PRO A 28 13.43 -11.58 -5.45
C PRO A 28 13.33 -11.87 -3.94
N THR A 29 13.83 -13.02 -3.49
CA THR A 29 13.83 -13.42 -2.07
C THR A 29 14.78 -12.57 -1.23
N ASP A 30 15.98 -12.27 -1.76
CA ASP A 30 16.95 -11.43 -1.06
C ASP A 30 16.47 -9.97 -1.00
N LEU A 31 15.89 -9.47 -2.09
CA LEU A 31 15.27 -8.15 -2.12
C LEU A 31 14.14 -8.07 -1.11
N GLN A 32 13.26 -9.08 -1.04
CA GLN A 32 12.20 -9.14 -0.03
C GLN A 32 12.77 -9.11 1.39
N SER A 33 13.80 -9.91 1.66
CA SER A 33 14.45 -9.96 2.97
C SER A 33 15.08 -8.62 3.36
N LEU A 34 15.73 -7.95 2.41
CA LEU A 34 16.28 -6.60 2.60
C LEU A 34 15.16 -5.59 2.91
N MET A 35 14.06 -5.61 2.15
CA MET A 35 12.93 -4.71 2.38
C MET A 35 12.31 -4.92 3.76
N LEU A 36 12.16 -6.17 4.21
CA LEU A 36 11.68 -6.49 5.56
C LEU A 36 12.60 -5.91 6.63
N GLU A 37 13.91 -6.04 6.48
CA GLU A 37 14.88 -5.46 7.42
C GLU A 37 14.83 -3.92 7.43
N VAL A 38 14.70 -3.28 6.25
CA VAL A 38 14.51 -1.82 6.15
C VAL A 38 13.24 -1.39 6.91
N TYR A 39 12.13 -2.08 6.71
CA TYR A 39 10.88 -1.77 7.42
C TYR A 39 10.99 -2.02 8.92
N ARG A 40 11.68 -3.08 9.35
CA ARG A 40 11.94 -3.34 10.77
C ARG A 40 12.71 -2.20 11.42
N ARG A 41 13.77 -1.68 10.78
CA ARG A 41 14.55 -0.53 11.27
C ARG A 41 13.72 0.75 11.31
N ARG A 42 12.88 0.98 10.29
CA ARG A 42 11.98 2.15 10.26
C ARG A 42 10.95 2.08 11.39
N ALA A 43 10.32 0.92 11.57
CA ALA A 43 9.34 0.69 12.62
C ALA A 43 9.96 0.87 14.02
N ALA A 44 11.16 0.35 14.24
CA ALA A 44 11.87 0.51 15.53
C ALA A 44 12.19 1.98 15.90
N ARG A 45 12.29 2.87 14.90
CA ARG A 45 12.51 4.31 15.11
C ARG A 45 11.22 5.10 15.31
N GLN A 46 10.07 4.49 15.07
CA GLN A 46 8.79 5.19 15.14
C GLN A 46 8.30 5.26 16.59
N ALA A 47 8.15 6.47 17.10
CA ALA A 47 7.59 6.69 18.43
C ALA A 47 6.09 6.30 18.47
N PRO A 48 5.58 5.71 19.57
CA PRO A 48 4.16 5.38 19.71
C PRO A 48 3.22 6.57 19.48
N ALA A 49 3.59 7.77 19.96
CA ALA A 49 2.81 8.98 19.74
C ALA A 49 2.73 9.36 18.25
N ALA A 50 3.82 9.16 17.50
CA ALA A 50 3.83 9.40 16.06
C ALA A 50 2.99 8.37 15.30
N LEU A 51 2.96 7.11 15.77
CA LEU A 51 2.08 6.07 15.23
C LEU A 51 0.61 6.44 15.42
N LEU A 52 0.21 6.84 16.64
CA LEU A 52 -1.17 7.24 16.92
C LEU A 52 -1.58 8.45 16.07
N ALA A 53 -0.74 9.48 15.99
CA ALA A 53 -1.01 10.65 15.16
C ALA A 53 -1.11 10.31 13.66
N SER A 54 -0.37 9.29 13.20
CA SER A 54 -0.48 8.78 11.83
C SER A 54 -1.82 8.06 11.61
N TYR A 55 -2.20 7.18 12.54
CA TYR A 55 -3.48 6.48 12.52
C TYR A 55 -4.67 7.44 12.49
N GLU A 56 -4.70 8.44 13.38
CA GLU A 56 -5.80 9.40 13.47
C GLU A 56 -5.98 10.24 12.20
N ARG A 57 -4.89 10.53 11.48
CA ARG A 57 -4.91 11.29 10.22
C ARG A 57 -5.17 10.42 9.00
N ASN A 58 -5.07 9.09 9.10
CA ASN A 58 -5.22 8.21 7.95
C ASN A 58 -6.71 8.05 7.59
N PRO A 59 -7.16 8.52 6.41
CA PRO A 59 -8.56 8.37 6.01
C PRO A 59 -8.96 6.92 5.78
N PHE A 60 -8.02 6.03 5.45
CA PHE A 60 -8.29 4.62 5.14
C PHE A 60 -8.59 3.77 6.38
N VAL A 61 -8.38 4.29 7.59
CA VAL A 61 -8.73 3.59 8.84
C VAL A 61 -9.96 4.18 9.52
N ARG A 62 -10.56 5.22 8.92
CA ARG A 62 -11.76 5.85 9.46
C ARG A 62 -13.00 5.07 9.03
N PRO A 63 -13.99 4.89 9.91
CA PRO A 63 -15.29 4.36 9.52
C PRO A 63 -15.89 5.21 8.40
N ALA A 64 -16.58 4.57 7.47
CA ALA A 64 -17.37 5.29 6.47
C ALA A 64 -18.44 6.13 7.16
N ALA A 65 -18.62 7.38 6.72
CA ALA A 65 -19.67 8.26 7.23
C ALA A 65 -21.06 7.90 6.67
N VAL A 66 -21.13 6.99 5.69
CA VAL A 66 -22.35 6.55 5.04
C VAL A 66 -22.99 5.41 5.84
N SER A 67 -24.31 5.41 5.92
CA SER A 67 -25.07 4.32 6.54
C SER A 67 -24.73 2.98 5.87
N PRO A 68 -24.42 1.92 6.64
CA PRO A 68 -24.22 0.57 6.09
C PRO A 68 -25.42 0.09 5.27
N ALA A 69 -26.64 0.44 5.67
CA ALA A 69 -27.85 0.07 4.94
C ALA A 69 -27.91 0.75 3.55
N ALA A 70 -27.44 2.00 3.45
CA ALA A 70 -27.39 2.69 2.16
C ALA A 70 -26.32 2.10 1.23
N LEU A 71 -25.18 1.66 1.77
CA LEU A 71 -24.16 0.96 0.98
C LEU A 71 -24.69 -0.36 0.42
N LEU A 72 -25.41 -1.15 1.22
CA LEU A 72 -26.01 -2.40 0.76
C LEU A 72 -27.00 -2.20 -0.40
N GLU A 73 -27.78 -1.12 -0.40
CA GLU A 73 -28.67 -0.81 -1.52
C GLU A 73 -27.90 -0.43 -2.79
N VAL A 74 -26.77 0.26 -2.65
CA VAL A 74 -25.87 0.56 -3.78
C VAL A 74 -25.29 -0.72 -4.35
N ASP A 75 -24.79 -1.63 -3.50
CA ASP A 75 -24.25 -2.92 -3.94
C ASP A 75 -25.32 -3.73 -4.68
N ARG A 76 -26.54 -3.79 -4.12
CA ARG A 76 -27.68 -4.48 -4.74
C ARG A 76 -28.00 -3.92 -6.12
N LEU A 77 -28.01 -2.59 -6.26
CA LEU A 77 -28.24 -1.92 -7.54
C LEU A 77 -27.12 -2.23 -8.54
N ALA A 78 -25.86 -2.15 -8.10
CA ALA A 78 -24.69 -2.42 -8.94
C ALA A 78 -24.69 -3.84 -9.50
N PHE A 79 -24.93 -4.85 -8.66
CA PHE A 79 -25.04 -6.24 -9.11
C PHE A 79 -26.20 -6.46 -10.09
N GLY A 80 -27.34 -5.80 -9.85
CA GLY A 80 -28.49 -5.87 -10.76
C GLY A 80 -28.20 -5.28 -12.14
N LEU A 81 -27.50 -4.16 -12.21
CA LEU A 81 -27.14 -3.49 -13.47
C LEU A 81 -25.99 -4.17 -14.22
N ALA A 82 -25.08 -4.82 -13.50
CA ALA A 82 -23.94 -5.51 -14.08
C ALA A 82 -24.30 -6.88 -14.68
N ALA A 83 -25.46 -7.44 -14.33
CA ALA A 83 -25.93 -8.70 -14.87
C ALA A 83 -26.55 -8.54 -16.27
N PRO A 84 -26.32 -9.48 -17.21
CA PRO A 84 -25.52 -10.69 -17.07
C PRO A 84 -24.04 -10.54 -17.47
N GLN A 85 -23.59 -9.33 -17.81
CA GLN A 85 -22.25 -9.10 -18.38
C GLN A 85 -21.11 -9.40 -17.41
N PHE A 86 -21.37 -9.34 -16.10
CA PHE A 86 -20.39 -9.60 -15.05
C PHE A 86 -20.88 -10.67 -14.06
N THR A 87 -19.94 -11.48 -13.57
CA THR A 87 -20.19 -12.48 -12.53
C THR A 87 -19.84 -11.89 -11.16
N PRO A 88 -20.76 -11.90 -10.17
CA PRO A 88 -20.44 -11.45 -8.82
C PRO A 88 -19.40 -12.38 -8.16
N LEU A 89 -18.40 -11.78 -7.51
CA LEU A 89 -17.34 -12.50 -6.79
C LEU A 89 -17.13 -11.89 -5.40
N GLU A 90 -17.26 -12.71 -4.37
CA GLU A 90 -16.92 -12.34 -2.99
C GLU A 90 -15.40 -12.46 -2.78
N LEU A 91 -14.76 -11.40 -2.31
CA LEU A 91 -13.32 -11.39 -2.01
C LEU A 91 -13.07 -11.60 -0.52
N ALA A 92 -11.91 -12.17 -0.19
CA ALA A 92 -11.46 -12.19 1.20
C ALA A 92 -11.26 -10.75 1.70
N PRO A 93 -11.50 -10.45 3.00
CA PRO A 93 -11.41 -9.08 3.54
C PRO A 93 -10.06 -8.38 3.37
N VAL A 94 -8.99 -9.16 3.15
CA VAL A 94 -7.61 -8.67 2.96
C VAL A 94 -7.13 -8.81 1.52
N CYS A 95 -7.99 -9.24 0.60
CA CYS A 95 -7.66 -9.30 -0.82
C CYS A 95 -7.69 -7.87 -1.38
N PRO A 96 -6.57 -7.35 -1.90
CA PRO A 96 -6.58 -6.04 -2.54
C PRO A 96 -7.45 -6.09 -3.81
N LEU A 97 -8.27 -5.05 -4.00
CA LEU A 97 -8.99 -4.76 -5.25
C LEU A 97 -8.06 -4.17 -6.31
#